data_AF-A0A1G2I7Q0-F1
#
_entry.id   AF-A0A1G2I7Q0-F1
#
_cell.length_a   1.000
_cell.length_b   1.000
_cell.length_c   1.000
_cell.angle_alpha   90.00
_cell.angle_beta   90.00
_cell.angle_gamma   90.00
#
_symmetry.space_group_name_H-M   'P 1'
#
loop_
_entity.id
_entity.type
_entity.pdbx_description
1 polymer ?
#
loop_
_entity_poly.entity_id
_entity_poly.type
_entity_poly.pdbx_seq_one_letter_code
_entity_poly.pdbx_strand_id
1 'polypeptide(L)' 'MKCPKCNNEFKIQIASNIKSEGCHILTEVTSILTVQCDKCKGVFQLPISGKRFLSVKKE' A
#
# COMPACT_ATOMS: atom_id res chain seq x y z
N MET A 1 -6.04 -4.04 -10.98
CA MET A 1 -4.75 -4.79 -11.08
C MET A 1 -5.06 -6.27 -11.28
N LYS A 2 -4.10 -7.07 -11.76
CA LYS A 2 -4.32 -8.50 -12.04
C LYS A 2 -3.40 -9.38 -11.22
N CYS A 3 -3.93 -10.51 -10.72
CA CYS A 3 -3.14 -11.46 -9.94
C CYS A 3 -2.07 -12.08 -10.86
N PRO A 4 -0.77 -12.06 -10.49
CA PRO A 4 0.28 -12.59 -11.35
C PRO A 4 0.19 -14.11 -11.55
N LYS A 5 -0.52 -14.84 -10.67
CA LYS A 5 -0.66 -16.30 -10.77
C LYS A 5 -1.87 -16.77 -11.59
N CYS A 6 -2.99 -16.04 -11.53
CA CYS A 6 -4.25 -16.49 -12.17
C CYS A 6 -4.94 -15.42 -13.03
N ASN A 7 -4.28 -14.27 -13.22
CA ASN A 7 -4.74 -13.13 -13.99
C ASN A 7 -6.10 -12.52 -13.55
N ASN A 8 -6.62 -12.93 -12.39
CA ASN A 8 -7.87 -12.43 -11.84
C ASN A 8 -7.76 -10.93 -11.50
N GLU A 9 -8.77 -10.16 -11.87
CA GLU A 9 -8.82 -8.73 -11.52
C GLU A 9 -9.08 -8.52 -10.03
N PHE A 10 -8.40 -7.54 -9.46
CA PHE A 10 -8.58 -7.11 -8.09
C PHE A 10 -8.27 -5.62 -7.92
N LYS A 11 -8.73 -5.05 -6.81
CA LYS A 11 -8.47 -3.68 -6.37
C LYS A 11 -7.94 -3.72 -4.94
N ILE A 12 -6.97 -2.87 -4.64
CA ILE A 12 -6.45 -2.67 -3.28
C ILE A 12 -6.73 -1.21 -2.92
N GLN A 13 -7.34 -0.98 -1.77
CA GLN A 13 -7.51 0.34 -1.18
C GLN A 13 -6.79 0.34 0.17
N ILE A 14 -5.80 1.23 0.32
CA ILE A 14 -5.01 1.36 1.54
C ILE A 14 -5.31 2.74 2.11
N ALA A 15 -5.84 2.78 3.33
CA ALA A 15 -6.00 3.99 4.11
C ALA A 15 -4.98 3.94 5.25
N SER A 16 -3.91 4.74 5.16
CA SER A 16 -2.91 4.85 6.23
C SER A 16 -3.16 6.12 7.02
N ASN A 17 -3.50 6.01 8.30
CA ASN A 17 -3.52 7.14 9.22
C ASN A 17 -2.18 7.16 9.96
N ILE A 18 -1.25 8.00 9.52
CA ILE A 18 0.09 8.06 10.11
C ILE A 18 0.18 9.31 10.97
N LYS A 19 0.31 9.11 12.29
CA LYS A 19 0.62 10.18 13.25
C LYS A 19 2.12 10.17 13.49
N SER A 20 2.81 11.30 13.26
CA SER A 20 4.20 11.48 13.69
C SER A 20 4.25 12.54 14.79
N GLU A 21 4.93 12.22 15.89
CA GLU A 21 5.20 13.15 16.98
C GLU A 21 6.72 13.37 17.05
N GLY A 22 7.17 14.63 17.17
CA GLY A 22 8.59 14.99 17.28
C GLY A 22 9.43 14.90 15.99
N CYS A 23 8.92 14.29 14.92
CA CYS A 23 9.61 14.15 13.63
C CYS A 23 8.69 14.41 12.43
N HIS A 24 9.29 14.84 11.31
CA HIS A 24 8.61 14.93 10.01
C HIS A 24 8.75 13.62 9.23
N ILE A 25 7.65 13.15 8.64
CA ILE A 25 7.68 12.01 7.73
C ILE A 25 8.21 12.50 6.38
N LEU A 26 9.40 12.05 6.01
CA LEU A 26 9.90 12.21 4.64
C LEU A 26 9.09 11.27 3.75
N THR A 27 8.38 11.85 2.77
CA THR A 27 7.29 11.22 2.00
C THR A 27 7.71 10.08 1.07
N GLU A 28 8.95 9.63 1.10
CA GLU A 28 9.44 8.47 0.35
C GLU A 28 9.31 7.17 1.17
N VAL A 29 8.08 6.85 1.58
CA VAL A 29 7.81 5.56 2.22
C VAL A 29 7.60 4.51 1.13
N THR A 30 8.54 3.58 1.01
CA THR A 30 8.37 2.38 0.17
C THR A 30 7.90 1.25 1.08
N SER A 31 6.65 0.84 0.96
CA SER A 31 6.12 -0.30 1.71
C SER A 31 5.94 -1.50 0.79
N ILE A 32 6.21 -2.70 1.30
CA ILE A 32 5.97 -3.95 0.58
C ILE A 32 4.68 -4.56 1.14
N LEU A 33 3.67 -4.71 0.30
CA LEU A 33 2.41 -5.35 0.66
C LEU A 33 2.46 -6.83 0.26
N THR A 34 2.22 -7.74 1.21
CA THR A 34 2.03 -9.16 0.91
C THR A 34 0.54 -9.42 0.68
N VAL A 35 0.20 -9.97 -0.48
CA VAL A 35 -1.19 -10.20 -0.91
C VAL A 35 -1.41 -11.68 -1.15
N GLN A 36 -2.49 -12.23 -0.62
CA GLN A 36 -2.99 -13.55 -0.95
C GLN A 36 -4.22 -13.42 -1.85
N CYS A 37 -4.20 -14.05 -3.03
CA CYS A 37 -5.36 -14.06 -3.93
C CYS A 37 -6.39 -15.08 -3.47
N ASP A 38 -7.63 -14.68 -3.22
CA ASP A 38 -8.67 -15.62 -2.78
C ASP A 38 -9.03 -16.71 -3.80
N LYS A 39 -8.91 -16.41 -5.10
CA LYS A 39 -9.29 -17.33 -6.18
C LYS A 39 -8.31 -18.49 -6.37
N CYS A 40 -7.00 -18.19 -6.37
CA CYS A 40 -5.96 -19.20 -6.62
C CYS A 40 -5.11 -19.51 -5.38
N LYS A 41 -5.38 -18.86 -4.26
CA LYS A 41 -4.61 -18.91 -3.00
C LYS A 41 -3.12 -18.58 -3.14
N GLY A 42 -2.73 -18.01 -4.28
CA GLY A 42 -1.38 -17.55 -4.56
C GLY A 42 -1.00 -16.34 -3.71
N VAL A 43 0.14 -16.44 -3.04
CA VAL A 43 0.77 -15.32 -2.31
C VAL A 43 1.80 -14.63 -3.21
N PHE A 44 1.82 -13.31 -3.20
CA PHE A 44 2.77 -12.48 -3.91
C PHE A 44 2.97 -11.13 -3.21
N GLN A 45 4.08 -10.45 -3.49
CA GLN A 45 4.42 -9.16 -2.91
C GLN A 45 4.27 -8.06 -3.94
N LEU A 46 3.74 -6.91 -3.52
CA LEU A 46 3.62 -5.71 -4.35
C LEU A 46 4.27 -4.53 -3.63
N PRO A 47 5.22 -3.83 -4.27
CA PRO A 47 5.66 -2.54 -3.75
C PRO A 47 4.54 -1.52 -3.92
N ILE A 48 4.20 -0.84 -2.83
CA ILE A 48 3.32 0.33 -2.86
C ILE A 48 4.19 1.56 -2.63
N SER A 49 4.24 2.43 -3.63
CA SER A 49 4.86 3.73 -3.54
C SER A 49 3.74 4.76 -3.40
N GLY A 50 3.72 5.46 -2.27
CA GLY A 50 2.74 6.50 -2.00
C GLY A 50 2.99 7.73 -2.86
N LYS A 51 2.63 7.71 -4.16
CA LYS A 51 2.56 8.93 -4.96
C LYS A 51 1.26 9.65 -4.62
N ARG A 52 1.25 10.42 -3.53
CA ARG A 52 0.54 11.71 -3.32
C ARG A 52 0.19 11.96 -1.85
N PHE A 53 0.73 13.07 -1.37
CA PHE A 53 0.26 13.96 -0.30
C PHE A 53 -0.32 13.26 0.93
N LEU A 54 0.56 12.91 1.87
CA LEU A 54 0.18 12.99 3.28
C LEU A 54 -0.18 14.46 3.55
N SER A 55 -1.46 14.81 3.46
CA SER A 55 -1.95 16.08 3.99
C SER A 55 -1.82 16.02 5.50
N VAL A 56 -0.63 16.37 6.00
CA VAL A 56 -0.40 16.62 7.42
C VAL A 56 -1.31 17.77 7.80
N LYS A 57 -2.41 17.49 8.50
CA LYS A 57 -3.14 18.54 9.21
C LYS A 57 -2.22 19.01 10.33
N LYS A 58 -1.75 20.25 10.20
CA LYS A 58 -1.06 20.98 11.25
C LYS A 58 -2.14 21.44 12.22
N GLU A 59 -2.15 20.89 13.44
CA GLU A 59 -2.90 21.44 14.57
C GLU A 59 -2.18 22.68 15.13
#